data_AF-S2JRK4-F1
#
_entry.id   AF-S2JRK4-F1
#
_cell.length_a   1.000
_cell.length_b   1.000
_cell.length_c   1.000
_cell.angle_alpha   90.00
_cell.angle_beta   90.00
_cell.angle_gamma   90.00
#
_symmetry.space_group_name_H-M   'P 1'
#
loop_
_entity.id
_entity.type
_entity.pdbx_description
1 polymer ?
#
loop_
_entity_poly.entity_id
_entity_poly.type
_entity_poly.pdbx_seq_one_letter_code
_entity_poly.pdbx_strand_id
1 'polypeptide(L)'
;MEFFKVGKNSIRPGPIELSGGINDKTSSRKNSKDTEKLYSSMIKVMKDAKTNRMFCMRCYGHYIYFEKLLIFDDTMYRKIDATMEIPNT
;
A
#
# COMPACT_ATOMS: atom_id res chain seq x y z
N MET A 1 -16.53 8.36 -11.23
CA MET A 1 -16.08 7.37 -10.24
C MET A 1 -17.22 7.18 -9.25
N GLU A 2 -17.81 5.99 -9.21
CA GLU A 2 -19.04 5.69 -8.47
C GLU A 2 -18.75 5.50 -6.96
N PHE A 3 -19.69 5.86 -6.10
CA PHE A 3 -19.56 5.70 -4.66
C PHE A 3 -20.36 4.50 -4.17
N PHE A 4 -19.74 3.66 -3.34
CA PHE A 4 -20.40 2.58 -2.64
C PHE A 4 -20.97 3.06 -1.31
N LYS A 5 -22.20 2.67 -0.98
CA LYS A 5 -22.74 2.85 0.36
C LYS A 5 -22.46 1.60 1.19
N VAL A 6 -21.80 1.77 2.34
CA VAL A 6 -21.57 0.71 3.32
C VAL A 6 -22.09 1.21 4.67
N GLY A 7 -23.25 0.69 5.08
CA GLY A 7 -23.97 1.22 6.24
C GLY A 7 -24.31 2.70 6.07
N LYS A 8 -23.88 3.54 7.02
CA LYS A 8 -24.05 5.00 6.98
C LYS A 8 -22.91 5.74 6.23
N ASN A 9 -21.91 5.01 5.76
CA ASN A 9 -20.72 5.59 5.14
C ASN A 9 -20.78 5.51 3.62
N SER A 10 -20.27 6.56 2.96
CA SER A 10 -20.04 6.58 1.52
C SER A 10 -18.56 6.34 1.25
N ILE A 11 -18.24 5.32 0.45
CA ILE A 11 -16.89 4.87 0.16
C ILE A 11 -16.63 5.06 -1.33
N ARG A 12 -15.47 5.62 -1.67
CA ARG A 12 -14.99 5.65 -3.06
C ARG A 12 -14.06 4.45 -3.28
N PRO A 13 -14.18 3.71 -4.41
CA PRO A 13 -13.14 2.79 -4.80
C PRO A 13 -11.86 3.58 -5.03
N GLY A 14 -10.76 3.08 -4.47
CA GLY A 14 -9.42 3.63 -4.67
C GLY A 14 -8.50 2.55 -5.21
N PRO A 15 -7.53 2.89 -6.06
CA PRO A 15 -6.51 1.93 -6.48
C PRO A 15 -5.70 1.46 -5.27
N ILE A 16 -5.43 0.16 -5.22
CA ILE A 16 -4.51 -0.45 -4.25
C ILE A 16 -3.36 -1.04 -5.05
N GLU A 17 -2.12 -0.68 -4.70
CA GLU A 17 -0.95 -1.36 -5.23
C GLU A 17 -0.50 -2.51 -4.33
N LEU A 18 0.00 -3.58 -4.95
CA LEU A 18 0.45 -4.79 -4.28
C LEU A 18 1.95 -4.96 -4.47
N SER A 19 2.67 -5.32 -3.41
CA SER A 19 4.13 -5.53 -3.46
C SER A 19 4.57 -6.77 -4.26
N GLY A 20 3.65 -7.56 -4.81
CA GLY A 20 3.94 -8.82 -5.51
C GLY A 20 3.82 -10.05 -4.60
N GLY A 21 4.35 -11.19 -5.06
CA GLY A 21 4.21 -12.49 -4.42
C GLY A 21 5.13 -12.74 -3.22
N ILE A 22 4.76 -13.73 -2.39
CA ILE A 22 5.52 -14.16 -1.21
C ILE A 22 6.66 -15.07 -1.64
N ASN A 23 7.86 -14.80 -1.13
CA ASN A 23 8.98 -15.72 -1.21
C ASN A 23 9.75 -15.67 0.12
N ASP A 24 9.72 -16.76 0.88
CA ASP A 24 10.33 -16.87 2.21
C ASP A 24 11.85 -16.70 2.19
N LYS A 25 12.47 -16.84 1.00
CA LYS A 25 13.91 -16.60 0.78
C LYS A 25 14.22 -15.16 0.36
N THR A 26 13.25 -14.25 0.44
CA THR A 26 13.47 -12.84 0.08
C THR A 26 14.42 -12.19 1.07
N SER A 27 15.61 -11.80 0.60
CA SER A 27 16.56 -11.07 1.43
C SER A 27 16.01 -9.68 1.81
N SER A 28 16.45 -9.17 2.96
CA SER A 28 16.12 -7.81 3.41
C SER A 28 16.44 -6.75 2.34
N ARG A 29 17.55 -6.91 1.63
CA ARG A 29 17.96 -6.02 0.52
C ARG A 29 16.99 -6.06 -0.65
N LYS A 30 16.49 -7.24 -1.03
CA LYS A 30 15.50 -7.37 -2.10
C LYS A 30 14.18 -6.73 -1.67
N ASN A 31 13.71 -7.00 -0.46
CA ASN A 31 12.50 -6.37 0.10
C ASN A 31 12.60 -4.84 0.13
N SER A 32 13.77 -4.27 0.46
CA SER A 32 14.00 -2.82 0.39
C SER A 32 13.81 -2.27 -1.03
N LYS A 33 14.42 -2.93 -2.04
CA LYS A 33 14.28 -2.53 -3.44
C LYS A 33 12.85 -2.67 -3.96
N ASP A 34 12.16 -3.74 -3.60
CA ASP A 34 10.77 -3.96 -3.98
C ASP A 34 9.86 -2.91 -3.33
N THR A 35 10.16 -2.52 -2.09
CA THR A 35 9.47 -1.43 -1.37
C THR A 35 9.70 -0.07 -2.05
N GLU A 36 10.94 0.27 -2.41
CA GLU A 36 11.26 1.49 -3.17
C GLU A 36 10.53 1.55 -4.52
N LYS A 37 10.50 0.43 -5.25
CA LYS A 37 9.82 0.31 -6.54
C LYS A 37 8.32 0.51 -6.39
N LEU A 38 7.71 -0.12 -5.37
CA LEU A 38 6.28 0.04 -5.05
C LEU A 38 5.93 1.51 -4.79
N TYR A 39 6.65 2.17 -3.86
CA TYR A 39 6.37 3.56 -3.53
C TYR A 39 6.63 4.51 -4.71
N SER A 40 7.64 4.24 -5.54
CA SER A 40 7.89 5.00 -6.77
C SER A 40 6.72 4.89 -7.76
N SER A 41 6.12 3.71 -7.90
CA SER A 41 4.92 3.51 -8.73
C SER A 41 3.71 4.23 -8.16
N MET A 42 3.46 4.10 -6.85
CA MET A 42 2.39 4.82 -6.16
C MET A 42 2.49 6.34 -6.36
N ILE A 43 3.69 6.92 -6.26
CA ILE A 43 3.88 8.37 -6.50
C ILE A 43 3.46 8.77 -7.91
N LYS A 44 3.78 7.96 -8.93
CA LYS A 44 3.36 8.24 -10.32
C LYS A 44 1.83 8.20 -10.43
N VAL A 45 1.21 7.15 -9.91
CA VAL A 45 -0.25 7.00 -9.92
C VAL A 45 -0.93 8.14 -9.16
N MET A 46 -0.38 8.56 -8.01
CA MET A 46 -0.91 9.67 -7.22
C MET A 46 -0.86 11.00 -7.97
N LYS A 47 0.22 11.27 -8.72
CA LYS A 47 0.35 12.45 -9.58
C LYS A 47 -0.69 12.43 -10.70
N ASP A 48 -0.82 11.31 -11.39
CA ASP A 48 -1.75 11.16 -12.52
C ASP A 48 -3.21 11.28 -12.06
N ALA A 49 -3.54 10.68 -10.91
CA ALA A 49 -4.88 10.72 -10.33
C ALA A 49 -5.17 12.00 -9.52
N LYS A 50 -4.21 12.92 -9.39
CA LYS A 50 -4.31 14.15 -8.58
C LYS A 50 -4.83 13.89 -7.16
N THR A 51 -4.29 12.87 -6.50
CA THR A 51 -4.64 12.49 -5.13
C THR A 51 -3.45 12.70 -4.18
N ASN A 52 -3.74 13.10 -2.95
CA ASN A 52 -2.75 13.24 -1.88
C ASN A 52 -2.58 11.96 -1.05
N ARG A 53 -3.32 10.89 -1.37
CA ARG A 53 -3.19 9.60 -0.69
C ARG A 53 -3.38 8.41 -1.62
N MET A 54 -2.68 7.33 -1.31
CA MET A 54 -2.87 6.02 -1.94
C MET A 54 -2.56 4.90 -0.96
N PHE A 55 -3.25 3.78 -1.10
CA PHE A 55 -3.10 2.61 -0.24
C PHE A 55 -2.29 1.53 -0.96
N CYS A 56 -1.55 0.75 -0.19
CA CYS A 56 -0.90 -0.46 -0.69
C CYS A 56 -0.92 -1.58 0.34
N MET A 57 -0.74 -2.79 -0.15
CA MET A 57 -0.54 -3.97 0.69
C MET A 57 0.83 -4.56 0.39
N ARG A 58 1.63 -4.78 1.43
CA ARG A 58 2.93 -5.44 1.32
C ARG A 58 2.93 -6.77 2.04
N CYS A 59 3.57 -7.77 1.44
CA CYS A 59 3.73 -9.07 2.06
C CYS A 59 5.22 -9.34 2.33
N TYR A 60 5.61 -9.53 3.59
CA TYR A 60 7.00 -9.80 3.97
C TYR A 60 7.10 -10.50 5.33
N GLY A 61 7.91 -11.57 5.39
CA GLY A 61 8.26 -12.24 6.65
C GLY A 61 7.07 -12.79 7.42
N HIS A 62 6.16 -13.51 6.75
CA HIS A 62 4.88 -14.01 7.32
C HIS A 62 3.88 -12.94 7.77
N TYR A 63 4.03 -11.69 7.32
CA TYR A 63 3.07 -10.63 7.60
C TYR A 63 2.56 -9.96 6.31
N ILE A 64 1.30 -9.57 6.36
CA ILE A 64 0.67 -8.63 5.43
C ILE A 64 0.55 -7.29 6.13
N TYR A 65 1.14 -6.26 5.52
CA TYR A 65 1.10 -4.87 5.98
C TYR A 65 0.11 -4.10 5.10
N PHE A 66 -0.90 -3.51 5.71
CA PHE A 66 -1.78 -2.53 5.09
C PHE A 66 -1.20 -1.15 5.32
N GLU A 67 -0.73 -0.52 4.26
CA GLU A 67 0.01 0.73 4.32
C GLU A 67 -0.67 1.79 3.46
N LYS A 68 -0.36 3.06 3.75
CA LYS A 68 -0.70 4.18 2.89
C LYS A 68 0.47 5.14 2.74
N LEU A 69 0.53 5.72 1.55
CA LEU A 69 1.36 6.87 1.24
C LEU A 69 0.48 8.13 1.28
N LEU A 70 0.96 9.16 1.96
CA LEU A 70 0.29 10.44 2.15
C LEU A 70 1.22 11.56 1.71
N ILE A 71 0.69 12.59 1.06
CA ILE A 71 1.38 13.85 0.82
C ILE A 71 0.72 14.90 1.71
N PHE A 72 1.52 15.53 2.56
CA PHE A 72 1.10 16.64 3.43
C PHE A 72 2.21 17.69 3.42
N ASP A 73 1.89 18.93 3.07
CA ASP A 73 2.86 20.03 2.91
C ASP A 73 4.12 19.62 2.11
N ASP A 74 3.89 19.09 0.90
CA ASP A 74 4.91 18.55 -0.01
C ASP A 74 5.81 17.43 0.56
N THR A 75 5.51 16.97 1.77
CA THR A 75 6.23 15.89 2.45
C THR A 75 5.48 14.58 2.30
N MET A 76 6.21 13.52 1.92
CA MET A 76 5.65 12.18 1.80
C MET A 76 5.77 11.40 3.11
N TYR A 77 4.65 10.90 3.60
CA TYR A 77 4.58 10.07 4.79
C TYR A 77 4.10 8.67 4.42
N ARG A 78 4.85 7.68 4.89
CA ARG A 78 4.42 6.27 4.90
C ARG A 78 3.81 5.97 6.26
N LYS A 79 2.61 5.38 6.26
CA LYS A 79 1.94 4.90 7.48
C LYS A 79 1.48 3.45 7.31
N ILE A 80 1.74 2.62 8.31
CA ILE A 80 1.11 1.30 8.45
C ILE A 80 -0.20 1.50 9.22
N ASP A 81 -1.33 1.11 8.62
CA ASP A 81 -2.65 1.17 9.25
C ASP A 81 -3.01 -0.14 9.96
N ALA A 82 -2.58 -1.27 9.41
CA ALA A 82 -2.77 -2.58 10.03
C ALA A 82 -1.67 -3.56 9.62
N THR A 83 -1.43 -4.54 10.48
CA THR A 83 -0.55 -5.69 10.21
C THR A 83 -1.34 -6.96 10.52
N MET A 84 -1.23 -7.95 9.64
CA MET A 84 -1.86 -9.24 9.78
C MET A 84 -0.80 -10.32 9.66
N GLU A 85 -0.73 -11.23 10.62
CA GLU A 85 0.09 -12.43 10.52
C GLU A 85 -0.55 -13.43 9.55
N ILE A 86 0.27 -14.07 8.74
CA ILE A 86 -0.15 -15.11 7.81
C ILE A 86 -0.15 -16.42 8.59
N PRO A 87 -1.30 -17.12 8.72
CA PRO A 87 -1.35 -18.39 9.42
C PRO A 87 -0.39 -19.39 8.77
N ASN A 88 0.47 -20.00 9.58
CA ASN A 88 1.16 -21.21 9.17
C ASN A 88 0.18 -22.37 9.37
N THR A 89 -0.07 -23.15 8.31
CA THR A 89 -0.84 -24.40 8.37
C THR A 89 -0.28 -25.38 9.39
#